data_AF-A0A2G8XMM7-F1
#
_entry.id   AF-A0A2G8XMM7-F1
#
_cell.length_a   1.000
_cell.length_b   1.000
_cell.length_c   1.000
_cell.angle_alpha   90.00
_cell.angle_beta   90.00
_cell.angle_gamma   90.00
#
_symmetry.space_group_name_H-M   'P 1'
#
loop_
_entity.id
_entity.type
_entity.pdbx_description
1 polymer ?
#
loop_
_entity_poly.entity_id
_entity_poly.type
_entity_poly.pdbx_seq_one_letter_code
_entity_poly.pdbx_strand_id
1 'polypeptide(L)'
;MPRGSAMLVGVGGSGKQSLARLAAYIAGHFTFQITVTKTYNDNALFDDLRCLYASAGQKNQATTFLLTDLEIKSEGFLEYFNSLLSTGEVAGLFAKDERDSKKDAEIHLVNFRDRQLRTTETRFLPPFYMREVTDMHLYIDT
;
A
#
# COMPACT_ATOMS: atom_id res chain seq x y z
N MET A 1 10.13 0.00 8.84
CA MET A 1 10.73 1.11 8.06
C MET A 1 9.58 1.68 7.27
N PRO A 2 9.18 2.95 7.48
CA PRO A 2 8.06 3.49 6.73
C PRO A 2 8.42 3.51 5.23
N ARG A 3 7.66 2.75 4.45
CA ARG A 3 7.63 2.61 2.98
C ARG A 3 8.79 1.82 2.41
N GLY A 4 9.17 0.73 3.06
CA GLY A 4 10.25 -0.14 2.58
C GLY A 4 9.78 -1.13 1.51
N SER A 5 10.31 -1.06 0.29
CA SER A 5 10.18 -2.11 -0.73
C SER A 5 11.38 -3.06 -0.73
N ALA A 6 11.19 -4.31 -1.17
CA ALA A 6 12.26 -5.30 -1.22
C ALA A 6 12.12 -6.20 -2.46
N MET A 7 13.11 -6.25 -3.33
CA MET A 7 13.07 -7.17 -4.48
C MET A 7 13.77 -8.49 -4.13
N LEU A 8 13.08 -9.62 -4.30
CA LEU A 8 13.63 -10.95 -4.04
C LEU A 8 14.12 -11.57 -5.35
N VAL A 9 15.42 -11.49 -5.58
CA VAL A 9 16.06 -12.06 -6.77
C VAL A 9 16.62 -13.44 -6.45
N GLY A 10 16.28 -14.44 -7.25
CA GLY A 10 16.82 -15.80 -7.12
C GLY A 10 16.17 -16.78 -8.08
N VAL A 11 16.75 -17.97 -8.23
CA VAL A 11 16.24 -18.99 -9.15
C VAL A 11 14.87 -19.55 -8.70
N GLY A 12 14.05 -19.99 -9.67
CA GLY A 12 12.73 -20.58 -9.40
C GLY A 12 12.81 -21.75 -8.43
N GLY A 13 11.81 -21.86 -7.54
CA GLY A 13 11.75 -22.93 -6.53
C GLY A 13 12.58 -22.70 -5.26
N SER A 14 13.25 -21.55 -5.13
CA SER A 14 14.02 -21.18 -3.92
C SER A 14 13.18 -20.79 -2.70
N GLY A 15 11.84 -20.81 -2.81
CA GLY A 15 10.94 -20.54 -1.69
C GLY A 15 10.78 -19.06 -1.33
N LYS A 16 11.13 -18.14 -2.24
CA LYS A 16 11.11 -16.68 -2.02
C LYS A 16 9.74 -16.18 -1.56
N GLN A 17 8.67 -16.58 -2.27
CA GLN A 17 7.30 -16.26 -1.88
C GLN A 17 6.90 -16.82 -0.51
N SER A 18 7.28 -18.07 -0.21
CA SER A 18 7.01 -18.69 1.10
C SER A 18 7.73 -17.96 2.24
N LEU A 19 8.98 -17.56 2.01
CA LEU A 19 9.78 -16.80 2.97
C LEU A 19 9.21 -15.38 3.20
N ALA A 20 8.78 -14.70 2.13
CA ALA A 20 8.15 -13.39 2.23
C ALA A 20 6.85 -13.45 3.04
N ARG A 21 6.01 -14.46 2.79
CA ARG A 21 4.78 -14.72 3.58
C ARG A 21 5.10 -15.04 5.04
N LEU A 22 6.12 -15.84 5.30
CA LEU A 22 6.56 -16.16 6.65
C LEU A 22 7.06 -14.91 7.39
N ALA A 23 7.85 -14.07 6.73
CA ALA A 23 8.33 -12.82 7.30
C ALA A 23 7.16 -11.87 7.63
N ALA A 24 6.19 -11.73 6.72
CA ALA A 24 4.97 -10.95 6.97
C ALA A 24 4.19 -11.50 8.17
N TYR A 25 4.05 -12.82 8.28
CA TYR A 25 3.39 -13.48 9.41
C TYR A 25 4.11 -13.20 10.74
N ILE A 26 5.44 -13.32 10.79
CA ILE A 26 6.24 -13.04 11.99
C ILE A 26 6.14 -11.56 12.39
N ALA A 27 6.09 -10.66 11.40
CA ALA A 27 5.89 -9.23 11.63
C ALA A 27 4.45 -8.86 12.05
N GLY A 28 3.50 -9.81 12.01
CA GLY A 28 2.09 -9.57 12.29
C GLY A 28 1.37 -8.78 11.19
N HIS A 29 1.93 -8.74 9.99
CA HIS A 29 1.35 -8.03 8.86
C HIS A 29 0.29 -8.88 8.16
N PHE A 30 -0.81 -8.24 7.75
CA PHE A 30 -1.74 -8.85 6.82
C PHE A 30 -1.06 -9.02 5.46
N THR A 31 -1.17 -10.20 4.85
CA THR A 31 -0.59 -10.42 3.53
C THR A 31 -1.66 -10.19 2.46
N PHE A 32 -1.42 -9.25 1.57
CA PHE A 32 -2.25 -8.99 0.39
C PHE A 32 -1.50 -9.45 -0.87
N GLN A 33 -2.18 -10.18 -1.75
CA GLN A 33 -1.66 -10.59 -3.05
C GLN A 33 -2.82 -10.57 -4.05
N ILE A 34 -2.59 -9.95 -5.21
CA ILE A 34 -3.61 -9.89 -6.27
C ILE A 34 -3.79 -11.27 -6.90
N THR A 35 -5.03 -11.60 -7.28
CA THR A 35 -5.32 -12.85 -7.99
C THR A 35 -5.65 -12.53 -9.44
N VAL A 36 -4.67 -12.69 -10.30
CA VAL A 36 -4.78 -12.27 -11.69
C VAL A 36 -5.49 -13.34 -12.52
N THR A 37 -6.59 -12.93 -13.16
CA THR A 37 -7.36 -13.77 -14.09
C THR A 37 -7.07 -13.40 -15.55
N LYS A 38 -7.57 -14.18 -16.51
CA LYS A 38 -7.40 -13.89 -17.95
C LYS A 38 -7.99 -12.54 -18.38
N THR A 39 -8.98 -12.05 -17.66
CA THR A 39 -9.70 -10.80 -17.94
C THR A 39 -9.29 -9.67 -16.99
N TYR A 40 -8.23 -9.87 -16.21
CA TYR A 40 -7.74 -8.88 -15.27
C TYR A 40 -7.15 -7.68 -16.02
N ASN A 41 -7.64 -6.48 -15.70
CA ASN A 41 -7.30 -5.22 -16.35
C ASN A 41 -7.00 -4.14 -15.30
N ASP A 42 -6.67 -2.93 -15.75
CA ASP A 42 -6.33 -1.82 -14.86
C ASP A 42 -7.46 -1.48 -13.88
N ASN A 43 -8.72 -1.61 -14.29
CA ASN A 43 -9.87 -1.38 -13.40
C ASN A 43 -9.94 -2.42 -12.27
N ALA A 44 -9.71 -3.69 -12.57
CA ALA A 44 -9.65 -4.75 -11.57
C ALA A 44 -8.50 -4.52 -10.57
N LEU A 45 -7.35 -4.05 -11.05
CA LEU A 45 -6.25 -3.63 -10.18
C LEU A 45 -6.62 -2.44 -9.30
N PHE A 46 -7.33 -1.45 -9.84
CA PHE A 46 -7.79 -0.31 -9.04
C PHE A 46 -8.78 -0.74 -7.96
N ASP A 47 -9.65 -1.71 -8.22
CA ASP A 47 -10.56 -2.26 -7.21
C ASP A 47 -9.79 -3.00 -6.11
N ASP A 48 -8.80 -3.81 -6.45
CA ASP A 48 -7.93 -4.50 -5.49
C ASP A 48 -7.14 -3.50 -4.64
N LEU A 49 -6.59 -2.45 -5.27
CA LEU A 49 -5.90 -1.38 -4.57
C LEU A 49 -6.86 -0.64 -3.63
N ARG A 50 -8.09 -0.30 -4.04
CA ARG A 50 -9.07 0.31 -3.13
C ARG A 50 -9.32 -0.56 -1.89
N CYS A 51 -9.43 -1.88 -2.08
CA CYS A 51 -9.57 -2.83 -0.96
C CYS A 51 -8.33 -2.84 -0.06
N LEU A 52 -7.13 -2.78 -0.64
CA LEU A 52 -5.87 -2.66 0.10
C LEU A 52 -5.84 -1.38 0.94
N TYR A 53 -6.14 -0.22 0.34
CA TYR A 53 -6.20 1.07 1.04
C TYR A 53 -7.29 1.10 2.12
N ALA A 54 -8.44 0.46 1.90
CA ALA A 54 -9.48 0.37 2.93
C ALA A 54 -9.05 -0.54 4.10
N SER A 55 -8.34 -1.64 3.80
CA SER A 55 -7.87 -2.59 4.83
C SER A 55 -6.73 -1.99 5.66
N ALA A 56 -5.76 -1.35 5.02
CA ALA A 56 -4.71 -0.59 5.70
C ALA A 56 -5.31 0.60 6.47
N GLY A 57 -6.20 1.34 5.78
CA GLY A 57 -6.90 2.58 6.16
C GLY A 57 -7.81 2.52 7.39
N GLN A 58 -8.74 1.57 7.37
CA GLN A 58 -9.85 1.54 8.32
C GLN A 58 -9.55 0.64 9.51
N LYS A 59 -8.74 -0.40 9.31
CA LYS A 59 -8.42 -1.38 10.35
C LYS A 59 -7.10 -1.07 11.06
N ASN A 60 -6.38 -0.03 10.62
CA ASN A 60 -5.06 0.35 11.14
C ASN A 60 -4.14 -0.87 11.25
N GLN A 61 -4.15 -1.69 10.19
CA GLN A 61 -3.50 -2.99 10.14
C GLN A 61 -2.33 -2.92 9.16
N ALA A 62 -1.12 -3.13 9.67
CA ALA A 62 0.08 -3.23 8.84
C ALA A 62 -0.11 -4.34 7.80
N THR A 63 0.16 -4.01 6.53
CA THR A 63 -0.14 -4.90 5.39
C THR A 63 1.07 -5.02 4.47
N THR A 64 1.51 -6.26 4.23
CA THR A 64 2.54 -6.62 3.26
C THR A 64 1.89 -6.97 1.93
N PHE A 65 2.30 -6.31 0.84
CA PHE A 65 1.82 -6.60 -0.50
C PHE A 65 2.83 -7.46 -1.27
N LEU A 66 2.42 -8.65 -1.70
CA LEU A 66 3.24 -9.53 -2.53
C LEU A 66 2.83 -9.42 -3.99
N LEU A 67 3.82 -9.29 -4.87
CA LEU A 67 3.64 -9.23 -6.31
C LEU A 67 4.64 -10.17 -7.00
N THR A 68 4.17 -10.92 -7.99
CA THR A 68 5.05 -11.73 -8.84
C THR A 68 5.08 -11.18 -10.25
N ASP A 69 6.14 -11.45 -10.99
CA ASP A 69 6.24 -11.15 -12.42
C ASP A 69 5.03 -11.70 -13.22
N LEU A 70 4.54 -12.88 -12.85
CA LEU A 70 3.37 -13.54 -13.46
C LEU A 70 2.06 -12.74 -13.35
N GLU A 71 1.97 -11.88 -12.34
CA GLU A 71 0.80 -11.04 -12.05
C GLU A 71 0.82 -9.71 -12.81
N ILE A 72 1.95 -9.35 -13.43
CA ILE A 72 2.09 -8.11 -14.20
C ILE A 72 1.57 -8.37 -15.62
N LYS A 73 0.36 -7.87 -15.92
CA LYS A 73 -0.31 -8.07 -17.23
C LYS A 73 -0.08 -6.95 -18.23
N SER A 74 0.20 -5.74 -17.76
CA SER A 74 0.43 -4.57 -18.60
C SER A 74 1.59 -3.75 -18.03
N GLU A 75 2.27 -2.97 -18.89
CA GLU A 75 3.30 -2.04 -18.46
C GLU A 75 2.73 -0.97 -17.49
N GLY A 76 1.45 -0.61 -17.65
CA GLY A 76 0.76 0.33 -16.76
C GLY A 76 0.73 -0.12 -15.30
N PHE A 77 0.73 -1.43 -15.02
CA PHE A 77 0.78 -1.94 -13.64
C PHE A 77 2.04 -1.49 -12.91
N LEU A 78 3.18 -1.50 -13.60
CA LEU A 78 4.46 -1.06 -13.03
C LEU A 78 4.44 0.42 -12.68
N GLU A 79 3.79 1.26 -13.48
CA GLU A 79 3.62 2.69 -13.18
C GLU A 79 2.77 2.90 -11.92
N TYR A 80 1.70 2.11 -11.77
CA TYR A 80 0.85 2.16 -10.58
C TYR A 80 1.60 1.69 -9.33
N PHE A 81 2.35 0.58 -9.40
CA PHE A 81 3.16 0.12 -8.28
C PHE A 81 4.29 1.09 -7.94
N ASN A 82 4.93 1.70 -8.94
CA ASN A 82 5.95 2.71 -8.70
C ASN A 82 5.35 3.94 -7.99
N SER A 83 4.17 4.40 -8.41
CA SER A 83 3.46 5.50 -7.75
C SER A 83 3.09 5.12 -6.31
N LEU A 84 2.57 3.92 -6.10
CA LEU A 84 2.24 3.38 -4.78
C LEU A 84 3.46 3.31 -3.85
N LEU A 85 4.63 2.90 -4.34
CA LEU A 85 5.86 2.89 -3.55
C LEU A 85 6.41 4.29 -3.31
N SER A 86 6.45 5.13 -4.35
CA SER A 86 7.12 6.44 -4.36
C SER A 86 6.32 7.53 -3.67
N THR A 87 5.00 7.55 -3.84
CA THR A 87 4.10 8.54 -3.22
C THR A 87 3.06 7.92 -2.29
N GLY A 88 2.78 6.62 -2.36
CA GLY A 88 1.65 6.05 -1.60
C GLY A 88 0.31 6.53 -2.15
N GLU A 89 0.29 7.07 -3.37
CA GLU A 89 -0.91 7.49 -4.08
C GLU A 89 -0.84 7.03 -5.53
N VAL A 90 -1.94 6.47 -6.03
CA VAL A 90 -2.08 6.08 -7.45
C VAL A 90 -3.02 7.06 -8.15
N ALA A 91 -2.61 7.59 -9.29
CA ALA A 91 -3.44 8.49 -10.10
C ALA A 91 -4.70 7.75 -10.59
N GLY A 92 -5.86 8.39 -10.54
CA GLY A 92 -7.13 7.78 -10.97
C GLY A 92 -7.74 6.75 -10.00
N LEU A 93 -7.05 6.36 -8.92
CA LEU A 93 -7.56 5.37 -7.96
C LEU A 93 -8.84 5.84 -7.24
N PHE A 94 -8.79 7.05 -6.68
CA PHE A 94 -9.93 7.74 -6.07
C PHE A 94 -10.35 8.94 -6.91
N ALA A 95 -11.67 9.15 -7.03
CA ALA A 95 -12.24 10.36 -7.64
C ALA A 95 -11.83 11.61 -6.87
N LYS A 96 -11.74 12.77 -7.54
CA LYS A 96 -11.35 14.05 -6.89
C LYS A 96 -12.18 14.35 -5.65
N ASP A 97 -13.49 14.21 -5.74
CA ASP A 97 -14.41 14.50 -4.62
C ASP A 97 -14.20 13.56 -3.43
N GLU A 98 -13.87 12.29 -3.71
CA GLU A 98 -13.55 11.31 -2.67
C GLU A 98 -12.19 11.60 -2.02
N ARG A 99 -11.22 12.11 -2.78
CA ARG A 99 -9.93 12.57 -2.24
C ARG A 99 -10.11 13.79 -1.35
N ASP A 100 -10.88 14.77 -1.80
CA ASP A 100 -11.06 16.03 -1.09
C ASP A 100 -11.84 15.83 0.21
N SER A 101 -12.91 15.04 0.19
CA SER A 101 -13.64 14.65 1.43
C SER A 101 -12.77 13.90 2.44
N LYS A 102 -11.87 13.02 1.95
CA LYS A 102 -10.91 12.28 2.79
C LYS A 102 -9.84 13.20 3.39
N LYS A 103 -9.36 14.21 2.63
CA LYS A 103 -8.45 15.25 3.12
C LYS A 103 -9.12 16.18 4.15
N ASP A 104 -10.37 16.53 3.94
CA ASP A 104 -11.12 17.40 4.86
C ASP A 104 -11.39 16.71 6.20
N ALA A 105 -11.74 15.41 6.17
CA ALA A 105 -11.86 14.58 7.38
C ALA A 105 -10.54 14.52 8.17
N GLU A 106 -9.42 14.46 7.45
CA GLU A 106 -8.08 14.47 8.01
C GLU A 106 -7.71 15.82 8.65
N ILE A 107 -7.97 16.94 7.98
CA ILE A 107 -7.76 18.29 8.53
C ILE A 107 -8.53 18.44 9.85
N HIS A 108 -9.75 17.92 9.94
CA HIS A 108 -10.53 17.94 11.16
C HIS A 108 -9.91 17.11 12.29
N LEU A 109 -9.37 15.92 11.98
CA LEU A 109 -8.73 15.04 12.97
C LEU A 109 -7.38 15.60 13.45
N VAL A 110 -6.58 16.15 12.53
CA VAL A 110 -5.29 16.80 12.84
C VAL A 110 -5.52 18.02 13.72
N ASN A 111 -6.48 18.89 13.38
CA ASN A 111 -6.81 20.07 14.19
C ASN A 111 -7.35 19.70 15.59
N PHE A 112 -8.08 18.58 15.70
CA PHE A 112 -8.56 18.08 16.98
C PHE A 112 -7.40 17.54 17.85
N ARG A 113 -6.40 16.88 17.24
CA ARG A 113 -5.20 16.37 17.92
C ARG A 113 -4.19 17.46 18.25
N ASP A 114 -3.99 18.44 17.39
CA ASP A 114 -3.11 19.60 17.61
C ASP A 114 -3.62 20.50 18.74
N ARG A 115 -4.94 20.53 18.99
CA ARG A 115 -5.48 21.18 20.20
C ARG A 115 -5.07 20.49 21.51
N GLN A 116 -4.69 19.21 21.48
CA GLN A 116 -4.29 18.43 22.65
C GLN A 116 -2.76 18.36 22.83
N LEU A 117 -1.95 18.56 21.77
CA LEU A 117 -0.49 18.46 21.84
C LEU A 117 0.17 19.80 21.47
N ARG A 118 0.04 20.80 22.34
CA ARG A 118 0.91 21.99 22.32
C ARG A 118 2.26 21.68 22.98
N THR A 119 3.08 20.83 22.38
CA THR A 119 4.54 20.88 22.59
C THR A 119 5.28 20.00 21.59
N THR A 120 6.14 20.68 20.84
CA THR A 120 7.41 20.20 20.26
C THR A 120 7.34 19.42 18.95
N GLU A 121 7.89 20.09 17.93
CA GLU A 121 8.29 19.61 16.60
C GLU A 121 7.19 19.07 15.69
N THR A 122 6.78 19.94 14.77
CA THR A 122 5.98 19.71 13.57
C THR A 122 6.64 18.68 12.65
N ARG A 123 6.69 17.42 13.06
CA ARG A 123 6.77 16.32 12.10
C ARG A 123 5.43 16.31 11.38
N PHE A 124 5.41 16.85 10.16
CA PHE A 124 4.31 16.64 9.23
C PHE A 124 3.96 15.16 9.23
N LEU A 125 2.89 14.79 9.93
CA LEU A 125 2.39 13.44 9.89
C LEU A 125 1.88 13.26 8.46
N PRO A 126 2.37 12.24 7.73
CA PRO A 126 1.86 11.97 6.40
C PRO A 126 0.36 11.67 6.49
N PRO A 127 -0.42 11.98 5.44
CA PRO A 127 -1.86 11.81 5.43
C PRO A 127 -2.30 10.43 5.97
N PHE A 128 -3.49 10.30 6.55
CA PHE A 128 -3.96 9.07 7.23
C PHE A 128 -3.79 7.82 6.34
N TYR A 129 -4.09 7.96 5.04
CA TYR A 129 -3.83 6.96 3.98
C TYR A 129 -2.36 6.57 3.84
N MET A 130 -1.47 7.54 3.98
CA MET A 130 -0.04 7.41 3.81
C MET A 130 0.65 6.94 5.10
N ARG A 131 -0.02 7.01 6.26
CA ARG A 131 0.46 6.50 7.55
C ARG A 131 0.21 5.01 7.76
N GLU A 132 -0.66 4.39 6.95
CA GLU A 132 -0.98 2.95 7.00
C GLU A 132 -0.42 2.18 5.79
N VAL A 133 -0.17 2.86 4.66
CA VAL A 133 0.60 2.31 3.51
C VAL A 133 2.11 2.25 3.80
N THR A 134 2.55 2.74 4.96
CA THR A 134 3.96 2.75 5.36
C THR A 134 4.57 1.39 5.64
N ASP A 135 3.84 0.29 5.78
CA ASP A 135 4.46 -1.03 5.95
C ASP A 135 4.22 -1.95 4.75
N MET A 136 4.00 -1.33 3.59
CA MET A 136 3.82 -2.03 2.34
C MET A 136 5.15 -2.51 1.76
N HIS A 137 5.56 -3.70 2.18
CA HIS A 137 6.74 -4.38 1.64
C HIS A 137 6.41 -5.06 0.32
N LEU A 138 6.59 -4.33 -0.80
CA LEU A 138 6.48 -4.93 -2.13
C LEU A 138 7.63 -5.90 -2.34
N TYR A 139 7.30 -7.19 -2.40
CA TYR A 139 8.19 -8.24 -2.83
C TYR A 139 7.91 -8.60 -4.27
N ILE A 140 8.90 -8.40 -5.15
CA ILE A 140 8.87 -8.85 -6.54
C ILE A 140 9.70 -10.14 -6.63
N ASP A 141 9.06 -11.23 -7.04
CA ASP A 141 9.67 -12.51 -7.42
C ASP A 141 9.89 -12.51 -8.95
N THR A 142 11.13 -12.78 -9.38
CA THR A 142 11.54 -13.02 -10.78
C THR A 142 11.83 -14.49 -11.03
#